data_AF-A0A397GP05-F1
#
_entry.id   AF-A0A397GP05-F1
#
_cell.length_a   1.000
_cell.length_b   1.000
_cell.length_c   1.000
_cell.angle_alpha   90.00
_cell.angle_beta   90.00
_cell.angle_gamma   90.00
#
_symmetry.space_group_name_H-M   'P 1'
#
loop_
_entity.id
_entity.type
_entity.pdbx_description
1 polymer ?
#
loop_
_entity_poly.entity_id
_entity_poly.type
_entity_poly.pdbx_seq_one_letter_code
_entity_poly.pdbx_strand_id
1 'polypeptide(L)'
;MYNCDTSIVLEIVGIFLALLGFFCTGDLCYTYFRNKYNNDLLIKTIEKGTLPKIYVPDNKLVPRETVVKQLEKIFRPDKDQSFYYVVCGERGTGKTTLIIKASREVGRGVIYVDIPSDVKDFGKAFGKALNFSFEKRISFYKSIDTKIEQCE
;
A
#
# COMPACT_ATOMS: atom_id res chain seq x y z
N MET A 1 -27.16 -40.11 -40.80
CA MET A 1 -27.29 -38.65 -40.94
C MET A 1 -27.16 -37.93 -39.57
N TYR A 2 -26.27 -38.41 -38.68
CA TYR A 2 -26.03 -37.84 -37.33
C TYR A 2 -24.61 -37.27 -37.15
N ASN A 3 -23.73 -37.45 -38.14
CA ASN A 3 -22.31 -37.08 -38.03
C ASN A 3 -22.02 -35.61 -38.37
N CYS A 4 -22.91 -34.93 -39.09
CA CYS A 4 -22.71 -33.52 -39.45
C CYS A 4 -22.97 -32.61 -38.23
N ASP A 5 -24.06 -32.87 -37.50
CA ASP A 5 -24.44 -32.09 -36.33
C ASP A 5 -23.46 -32.27 -35.16
N THR A 6 -22.95 -33.48 -34.94
CA THR A 6 -21.94 -33.72 -33.89
C THR A 6 -20.60 -33.06 -34.18
N SER A 7 -20.20 -32.94 -35.45
CA SER A 7 -18.98 -32.22 -35.85
C SER A 7 -19.08 -30.72 -35.57
N ILE A 8 -20.20 -30.10 -35.94
CA ILE A 8 -20.45 -28.67 -35.70
C ILE A 8 -20.48 -28.37 -34.20
N VAL A 9 -21.13 -29.23 -33.41
CA VAL A 9 -21.17 -29.09 -31.94
C VAL A 9 -19.76 -29.19 -31.34
N LEU A 10 -18.92 -30.10 -31.82
CA LEU A 10 -17.54 -30.26 -31.32
C LEU A 10 -16.67 -29.03 -31.64
N GLU A 11 -16.81 -28.45 -32.83
CA GLU A 11 -16.12 -27.20 -33.22
C GLU A 11 -16.53 -26.03 -32.32
N ILE A 12 -17.85 -25.87 -32.08
CA ILE A 12 -18.37 -24.81 -31.21
C ILE A 12 -17.82 -24.98 -29.78
N VAL A 13 -17.84 -26.20 -29.22
CA VAL A 13 -17.27 -26.47 -27.89
C VAL A 13 -15.77 -26.15 -27.84
N GLY A 14 -15.02 -26.50 -28.89
CA GLY A 14 -13.60 -26.17 -29.00
C GLY A 14 -13.34 -24.66 -28.97
N ILE A 15 -14.14 -23.87 -29.70
CA ILE A 15 -14.05 -22.41 -29.70
C ILE A 15 -14.34 -21.84 -28.30
N PHE A 16 -15.39 -22.33 -27.62
CA PHE A 16 -15.71 -21.88 -26.26
C PHE A 16 -14.58 -22.18 -25.27
N LEU A 17 -13.98 -23.37 -25.33
CA LEU A 17 -12.85 -23.74 -24.47
C LEU A 17 -11.61 -22.87 -24.75
N ALA A 18 -11.33 -22.57 -26.01
CA ALA A 18 -10.23 -21.69 -26.39
C ALA A 18 -10.43 -20.26 -25.86
N LEU A 19 -11.65 -19.72 -25.99
CA LEU A 19 -11.99 -18.39 -25.46
C LEU A 19 -11.86 -18.35 -23.93
N LEU A 20 -12.40 -19.35 -23.22
CA LEU A 20 -12.25 -19.46 -21.77
C LEU A 20 -10.77 -19.52 -21.36
N GLY A 21 -9.97 -20.34 -22.04
CA GLY A 21 -8.53 -20.42 -21.80
C GLY A 21 -7.82 -19.07 -22.00
N PHE A 22 -8.18 -18.33 -23.06
CA PHE A 22 -7.65 -16.99 -23.33
C PHE A 22 -8.02 -15.97 -22.24
N PHE A 23 -9.26 -15.96 -21.76
CA PHE A 23 -9.68 -15.08 -20.67
C PHE A 23 -9.00 -15.44 -19.34
N CYS A 24 -8.94 -16.73 -18.99
CA CYS A 24 -8.25 -17.20 -17.78
C CYS A 24 -6.78 -16.79 -17.79
N THR A 25 -6.08 -17.03 -18.90
CA THR A 25 -4.66 -16.66 -19.03
C THR A 25 -4.45 -15.15 -19.02
N GLY A 26 -5.35 -14.39 -19.65
CA GLY A 26 -5.36 -12.92 -19.57
C GLY A 26 -5.48 -12.40 -18.14
N ASP A 27 -6.43 -12.92 -17.35
CA ASP A 27 -6.64 -12.52 -15.94
C ASP A 27 -5.45 -12.88 -15.05
N LEU A 28 -4.86 -14.07 -15.25
CA LEU A 28 -3.64 -14.49 -14.53
C LEU A 28 -2.46 -13.57 -14.86
N CYS A 29 -2.24 -13.27 -16.14
CA CYS A 29 -1.20 -12.35 -16.57
C CYS A 29 -1.42 -10.95 -15.97
N TYR A 30 -2.63 -10.42 -16.05
CA TYR A 30 -3.00 -9.12 -15.48
C TYR A 30 -2.72 -9.07 -13.98
N THR A 31 -3.19 -10.08 -13.24
CA THR A 31 -3.00 -10.19 -11.79
C THR A 31 -1.52 -10.28 -11.44
N TYR A 32 -0.74 -11.05 -12.20
CA TYR A 32 0.71 -11.16 -12.01
C TYR A 32 1.42 -9.82 -12.19
N PHE A 33 1.16 -9.11 -13.29
CA PHE A 33 1.78 -7.81 -13.56
C PHE A 33 1.40 -6.76 -12.51
N ARG A 34 0.12 -6.71 -12.11
CA ARG A 34 -0.36 -5.79 -11.08
C ARG A 34 0.26 -6.09 -9.73
N ASN A 35 0.37 -7.36 -9.35
CA ASN A 35 1.02 -7.77 -8.10
C ASN A 35 2.51 -7.39 -8.09
N LYS A 36 3.22 -7.62 -9.20
CA LYS A 36 4.63 -7.22 -9.33
C LYS A 36 4.81 -5.72 -9.18
N TYR A 37 4.01 -4.93 -9.90
CA TYR A 37 4.03 -3.46 -9.80
C TYR A 37 3.75 -2.97 -8.37
N ASN A 38 2.75 -3.54 -7.71
CA ASN A 38 2.41 -3.19 -6.33
C ASN A 38 3.54 -3.53 -5.35
N ASN A 39 4.20 -4.68 -5.52
CA ASN A 39 5.36 -5.06 -4.71
C ASN A 39 6.52 -4.07 -4.91
N ASP A 40 6.83 -3.70 -6.15
CA ASP A 40 7.88 -2.73 -6.45
C ASP A 40 7.57 -1.36 -5.81
N LEU A 41 6.30 -0.95 -5.83
CA LEU A 41 5.83 0.29 -5.24
C LEU A 41 5.92 0.28 -3.70
N LEU A 42 5.57 -0.84 -3.08
CA LEU A 42 5.67 -1.05 -1.63
C LEU A 42 7.13 -1.04 -1.19
N ILE A 43 8.01 -1.78 -1.88
CA ILE A 43 9.46 -1.80 -1.59
C ILE A 43 10.02 -0.38 -1.70
N LYS A 44 9.72 0.32 -2.78
CA LYS A 44 10.15 1.70 -2.99
C LYS A 44 9.65 2.64 -1.88
N THR A 45 8.43 2.44 -1.38
CA THR A 45 7.88 3.24 -0.27
C THR A 45 8.57 2.92 1.04
N ILE A 46 8.88 1.65 1.33
CA ILE A 46 9.62 1.26 2.53
C ILE A 46 11.04 1.83 2.49
N GLU A 47 11.73 1.71 1.36
CA GLU A 47 13.10 2.21 1.19
C GLU A 47 13.17 3.74 1.34
N LYS A 48 12.29 4.47 0.65
CA LYS A 48 12.29 5.94 0.67
C LYS A 48 11.60 6.53 1.90
N GLY A 49 10.71 5.79 2.54
CA GLY A 49 9.80 6.31 3.54
C GLY A 49 8.78 7.29 2.97
N THR A 50 7.93 7.80 3.86
CA THR A 50 7.02 8.90 3.57
C THR A 50 7.65 10.20 4.08
N LEU A 51 7.75 11.21 3.21
CA LEU A 51 8.33 12.51 3.56
C LEU A 51 7.22 13.58 3.60
N PRO A 52 6.40 13.63 4.68
CA PRO A 52 5.31 14.60 4.76
C PRO A 52 5.84 16.05 4.67
N LYS A 53 4.97 16.93 4.16
CA LYS A 53 5.28 18.35 4.02
C LYS A 53 5.15 19.04 5.38
N ILE A 54 6.12 19.90 5.69
CA ILE A 54 6.02 20.82 6.82
C ILE A 54 5.28 22.05 6.30
N TYR A 55 4.13 22.36 6.89
CA TYR A 55 3.31 23.52 6.49
C TYR A 55 3.75 24.84 7.14
N VAL A 56 4.65 24.76 8.12
CA VAL A 56 5.22 25.93 8.80
C VAL A 56 6.51 26.32 8.08
N PRO A 57 6.68 27.58 7.67
CA PRO A 57 7.91 28.03 7.02
C PRO A 57 9.08 28.00 8.02
N ASP A 58 10.27 27.67 7.53
CA ASP A 58 11.46 27.44 8.37
C ASP A 58 11.84 28.65 9.23
N ASN A 59 11.59 29.88 8.74
CA ASN A 59 11.84 31.11 9.49
C ASN A 59 10.94 31.31 10.72
N LYS A 60 9.84 30.56 10.82
CA LYS A 60 8.94 30.55 12.00
C LYS A 60 9.21 29.38 12.94
N LEU A 61 10.11 28.47 12.57
CA LEU A 61 10.46 27.32 13.40
C LEU A 61 11.50 27.73 14.43
N VAL A 62 11.19 27.52 15.70
CA VAL A 62 12.18 27.63 16.77
C VAL A 62 13.14 26.43 16.66
N PRO A 63 14.45 26.65 16.46
CA PRO A 63 15.41 25.58 16.34
C PRO A 63 15.56 24.81 17.65
N ARG A 64 15.52 23.48 17.58
CA ARG A 64 15.72 22.55 18.71
C ARG A 64 16.63 21.40 18.28
N GLU A 65 17.86 21.75 17.91
CA GLU A 65 18.81 20.84 17.27
C GLU A 65 19.14 19.60 18.10
N THR A 66 19.26 19.74 19.43
CA THR A 66 19.55 18.60 20.32
C THR A 66 18.49 17.51 20.21
N VAL A 67 17.21 17.89 20.17
CA VAL A 67 16.09 16.95 20.06
C VAL A 67 16.07 16.31 18.68
N VAL A 68 16.32 17.10 17.62
CA VAL A 68 16.39 16.60 16.24
C VAL A 68 17.49 15.55 16.11
N LYS A 69 18.71 15.82 16.59
CA LYS A 69 19.83 14.86 16.59
C LYS A 69 19.51 13.57 17.35
N GLN A 70 18.74 13.64 18.42
CA GLN A 70 18.29 12.44 19.15
C GLN A 70 17.27 11.64 18.32
N LEU A 71 16.32 12.31 17.66
CA LEU A 71 15.35 11.67 16.78
C LEU A 71 16.02 11.02 15.56
N GLU A 72 17.05 11.66 14.98
CA GLU A 72 17.83 11.07 13.88
C GLU A 72 18.48 9.74 14.28
N LYS A 73 19.00 9.65 15.52
CA LYS A 73 19.55 8.39 16.04
C LYS A 73 18.47 7.31 16.18
N ILE A 74 17.26 7.69 16.63
CA ILE A 74 16.13 6.76 16.73
C ILE A 74 15.71 6.25 15.35
N PHE A 75 15.70 7.12 14.33
CA PHE A 75 15.34 6.77 12.95
C PHE A 75 16.44 6.04 12.18
N ARG A 76 17.65 5.94 12.75
CA ARG A 76 18.76 5.13 12.22
C ARG A 76 19.12 4.05 13.24
N PRO A 77 18.21 3.09 13.49
CA PRO A 77 18.46 2.02 14.45
C PRO A 77 19.63 1.15 14.01
N ASP A 78 20.33 0.56 14.97
CA ASP A 78 21.28 -0.53 14.70
C ASP A 78 20.52 -1.80 14.26
N LYS A 79 21.19 -2.73 13.60
CA LYS A 79 20.62 -3.99 13.10
C LYS A 79 19.91 -4.80 14.19
N ASP A 80 20.39 -4.72 15.42
CA ASP A 80 19.89 -5.50 16.56
C ASP A 80 18.89 -4.73 17.44
N GLN A 81 18.49 -3.52 17.03
CA GLN A 81 17.65 -2.65 17.82
C GLN A 81 16.15 -2.93 17.59
N SER A 82 15.44 -3.31 18.67
CA SER A 82 13.99 -3.60 18.67
C SER A 82 13.18 -2.72 19.63
N PHE A 83 13.74 -1.56 20.04
CA PHE A 83 13.08 -0.67 21.00
C PHE A 83 11.96 0.15 20.37
N TYR A 84 10.88 0.32 21.12
CA TYR A 84 9.80 1.24 20.82
C TYR A 84 10.01 2.54 21.60
N TYR A 85 9.96 3.68 20.90
CA TYR A 85 10.09 5.01 21.49
C TYR A 85 8.74 5.71 21.50
N VAL A 86 8.44 6.40 22.60
CA VAL A 86 7.24 7.23 22.74
C VAL A 86 7.68 8.67 23.01
N VAL A 87 7.22 9.60 22.16
CA VAL A 87 7.49 11.04 22.32
C VAL A 87 6.28 11.72 22.93
N CYS A 88 6.36 12.05 24.21
CA CYS A 88 5.30 12.72 24.97
C CYS A 88 5.54 14.22 25.10
N GLY A 89 4.47 14.97 25.38
CA GLY A 89 4.54 16.39 25.70
C GLY A 89 3.22 17.10 25.42
N GLU A 90 3.08 18.34 25.89
CA GLU A 90 1.85 19.12 25.77
C GLU A 90 1.46 19.41 24.32
N ARG A 91 0.17 19.65 24.07
CA ARG A 91 -0.33 20.05 22.76
C ARG A 91 0.30 21.40 22.35
N GLY A 92 0.63 21.56 21.07
CA GLY A 92 1.19 22.81 20.54
C GLY A 92 2.71 22.97 20.73
N THR A 93 3.40 22.03 21.39
CA THR A 93 4.86 22.09 21.58
C THR A 93 5.68 21.77 20.33
N GLY A 94 5.05 21.46 19.19
CA GLY A 94 5.73 21.20 17.92
C GLY A 94 6.32 19.79 17.76
N LYS A 95 5.89 18.80 18.56
CA LYS A 95 6.37 17.40 18.48
C LYS A 95 6.33 16.84 17.06
N THR A 96 5.17 16.92 16.41
CA THR A 96 4.97 16.45 15.03
C THR A 96 5.91 17.16 14.06
N THR A 97 6.08 18.48 14.20
CA THR A 97 6.99 19.27 13.36
C THR A 97 8.44 18.81 13.48
N LEU A 98 8.91 18.52 14.70
CA LEU A 98 10.27 18.04 14.94
C LEU A 98 10.48 16.62 14.37
N ILE A 99 9.51 15.73 14.55
CA ILE A 99 9.52 14.38 13.99
C ILE A 99 9.61 14.42 12.46
N ILE A 100 8.78 15.25 11.81
CA ILE A 100 8.80 15.41 10.34
C ILE A 100 10.12 16.04 9.88
N LYS A 101 10.68 17.00 10.62
CA LYS A 101 11.97 17.60 10.29
C LYS A 101 13.09 16.56 10.34
N ALA A 102 13.20 15.85 11.46
CA ALA A 102 14.21 14.81 11.64
C ALA A 102 14.06 13.67 10.61
N SER A 103 12.84 13.25 10.27
CA SER A 103 12.63 12.21 9.25
C SER A 103 13.08 12.66 7.86
N ARG A 104 12.91 13.95 7.52
CA ARG A 104 13.40 14.53 6.27
C ARG A 104 14.92 14.66 6.23
N GLU A 105 15.55 14.98 7.35
CA GLU A 105 17.02 15.00 7.48
C GLU A 105 17.63 13.59 7.35
N VAL A 106 16.93 12.57 7.84
CA VAL A 106 17.30 11.16 7.60
C VAL A 106 17.09 10.75 6.14
N GLY A 107 15.99 11.19 5.54
CA GLY A 107 15.72 11.15 4.09
C GLY A 107 15.29 9.79 3.53
N ARG A 108 15.18 8.75 4.36
CA ARG A 108 14.80 7.39 3.93
C ARG A 108 14.28 6.55 5.10
N GLY A 109 13.55 5.47 4.79
CA GLY A 109 13.17 4.43 5.76
C GLY A 109 12.17 4.82 6.85
N VAL A 110 11.66 6.06 6.88
CA VAL A 110 10.68 6.51 7.88
C VAL A 110 9.28 6.59 7.26
N ILE A 111 8.34 5.79 7.76
CA ILE A 111 6.94 5.82 7.35
C ILE A 111 6.11 6.53 8.43
N TYR A 112 5.38 7.55 8.00
CA TYR A 112 4.49 8.37 8.80
C TYR A 112 3.06 7.90 8.52
N VAL A 113 2.39 7.46 9.59
CA VAL A 113 1.00 7.01 9.53
C VAL A 113 0.18 7.96 10.39
N ASP A 114 -0.79 8.63 9.76
CA ASP A 114 -1.77 9.43 10.49
C ASP A 114 -2.84 8.49 11.03
N ILE A 115 -2.82 8.26 12.35
CA ILE A 115 -3.68 7.26 12.99
C ILE A 115 -5.08 7.86 13.17
N PRO A 116 -6.12 7.26 12.55
CA PRO A 116 -7.49 7.74 12.69
C PRO A 116 -8.04 7.45 14.09
N SER A 117 -9.07 8.21 14.49
CA SER A 117 -9.77 8.00 15.76
C SER A 117 -10.54 6.68 15.82
N ASP A 118 -11.06 6.21 14.68
CA ASP A 118 -11.71 4.90 14.56
C ASP A 118 -10.68 3.84 14.13
N VAL A 119 -10.54 2.80 14.95
CA VAL A 119 -9.64 1.67 14.70
C VAL A 119 -9.99 0.95 13.39
N LYS A 120 -11.26 0.97 12.95
CA LYS A 120 -11.68 0.36 11.68
C LYS A 120 -10.99 0.98 10.47
N ASP A 121 -10.64 2.26 10.55
CA ASP A 121 -9.96 2.97 9.48
C ASP A 121 -8.43 2.84 9.51
N PHE A 122 -7.87 2.24 10.58
CA PHE A 122 -6.41 2.12 10.73
C PHE A 122 -5.77 1.38 9.54
N GLY A 123 -6.35 0.26 9.11
CA GLY A 123 -5.81 -0.50 7.99
C GLY A 123 -5.78 0.30 6.68
N LYS A 124 -6.80 1.15 6.46
CA LYS A 124 -6.88 2.05 5.31
C LYS A 124 -5.82 3.16 5.40
N ALA A 125 -5.65 3.78 6.56
CA ALA A 125 -4.64 4.81 6.79
C ALA A 125 -3.20 4.25 6.66
N PHE A 126 -2.95 3.09 7.24
CA PHE A 126 -1.68 2.38 7.17
C PHE A 126 -1.35 1.95 5.74
N GLY A 127 -2.29 1.35 5.03
CA GLY A 127 -2.13 1.00 3.61
C GLY A 127 -1.80 2.23 2.77
N LYS A 128 -2.55 3.33 2.95
CA LYS A 128 -2.27 4.59 2.26
C LYS A 128 -0.85 5.11 2.52
N ALA A 129 -0.35 5.02 3.75
CA ALA A 129 1.01 5.43 4.09
C ALA A 129 2.07 4.55 3.38
N LEU A 130 1.78 3.27 3.17
CA LEU A 130 2.64 2.35 2.40
C LEU A 130 2.46 2.44 0.88
N ASN A 131 1.62 3.35 0.40
CA ASN A 131 1.17 3.41 -0.99
C ASN A 131 0.62 2.05 -1.48
N PHE A 132 -0.08 1.37 -0.58
CA PHE A 132 -0.64 0.05 -0.75
C PHE A 132 -2.15 0.12 -0.52
N SER A 133 -2.95 -0.19 -1.54
CA SER A 133 -4.35 -0.49 -1.30
C SER A 133 -4.44 -1.94 -0.83
N PHE A 134 -5.02 -2.16 0.36
CA PHE A 134 -5.59 -3.46 0.71
C PHE A 134 -6.82 -3.68 -0.17
N GLU A 135 -6.63 -3.73 -1.48
CA GLU A 135 -7.65 -4.16 -2.40
C GLU A 135 -7.93 -5.62 -2.08
N LYS A 136 -9.13 -5.85 -1.57
CA LYS A 136 -9.67 -7.18 -1.35
C LYS A 136 -9.91 -7.79 -2.74
N ARG A 137 -8.85 -8.39 -3.29
CA ARG A 137 -8.83 -9.36 -4.41
C ARG A 137 -8.86 -8.76 -5.83
N ILE A 138 -7.81 -9.08 -6.60
CA ILE A 138 -7.49 -8.50 -7.92
C ILE A 138 -8.10 -9.29 -9.10
N SER A 139 -8.53 -10.54 -8.88
CA SER A 139 -9.05 -11.41 -9.95
C SER A 139 -10.46 -11.01 -10.41
N PHE A 140 -10.69 -10.99 -11.72
CA PHE A 140 -11.98 -10.65 -12.33
C PHE A 140 -13.12 -11.57 -11.85
N TYR A 141 -12.84 -12.87 -11.67
CA TYR A 141 -13.82 -13.90 -11.32
C TYR A 141 -14.61 -13.63 -10.03
N LYS A 142 -13.99 -13.01 -9.02
CA LYS A 142 -14.68 -12.76 -7.72
C LYS A 142 -15.40 -11.40 -7.64
N SER A 143 -15.10 -10.49 -8.57
CA SER A 143 -15.90 -9.26 -8.74
C SER A 143 -17.32 -9.59 -9.24
N ILE A 144 -17.47 -10.72 -9.93
CA ILE A 144 -18.75 -11.29 -10.34
C ILE A 144 -19.45 -11.91 -9.13
N ASP A 145 -18.78 -12.75 -8.33
CA ASP A 145 -19.35 -13.32 -7.08
C ASP A 145 -19.93 -12.24 -6.15
N THR A 146 -19.20 -11.14 -5.97
CA THR A 146 -19.62 -10.06 -5.04
C THR A 146 -20.83 -9.29 -5.56
N LYS A 147 -21.04 -9.22 -6.88
CA LYS A 147 -22.24 -8.60 -7.47
C LYS A 147 -23.45 -9.53 -7.41
N ILE A 148 -23.24 -10.84 -7.46
CA ILE A 148 -24.30 -11.84 -7.34
C ILE A 148 -24.86 -11.84 -5.90
N GLU A 149 -24.00 -11.75 -4.88
CA GLU A 149 -24.41 -11.63 -3.46
C GLU A 149 -25.14 -10.32 -3.10
N GLN A 150 -25.05 -9.28 -3.94
CA GLN A 150 -25.76 -8.00 -3.73
C GLN A 150 -27.12 -7.92 -4.45
N CYS A 151 -27.46 -8.95 -5.22
CA CYS A 151 -28.73 -9.07 -5.94
C CYS A 151 -29.69 -10.11 -5.30
N GLU A 152 -29.32 -10.67 -4.15
CA GLU A 152 -30.15 -11.50 -3.27
C GLU A 152 -30.51 -10.72 -1.99
#